data_AF-A0A5J4UNY1-F1
#
_entry.id   AF-A0A5J4UNY1-F1
#
_cell.length_a   1.000
_cell.length_b   1.000
_cell.length_c   1.000
_cell.angle_alpha   90.00
_cell.angle_beta   90.00
_cell.angle_gamma   90.00
#
_symmetry.space_group_name_H-M   'P 1'
#
loop_
_entity.id
_entity.type
_entity.pdbx_description
1 polymer ?
#
loop_
_entity_poly.entity_id
_entity_poly.type
_entity_poly.pdbx_seq_one_letter_code
_entity_poly.pdbx_strand_id
1 'polypeptide(L)'
;MYDLMGGAIAYRDSLISDQDSVTNQHRNEIIIIFVLSIVSLLIGYIFFLFRTRRIIFDVEKRTLKMGLLDPNTDVNERIGMGSASYKTEYSCDCMRMDILNHTVLLYVAHLCASIDWTMNIEKETQDIIKMKEQNYSEEIDTILQLANIVKYERQQLQITNDDNKLLIATQTISEDEEHLKNIRRCVLNLLSIVFRFFCNCLSDQEKMINNYSIDIKHSHFHEAFHAVLVVKLQKLCFKIIKSARDSKKAIPPMFAQKLKNFFASWLNEHVIVVDKDLSTLLLGKAPDSELDRFVSISQRLITPKSYIEYISNEYVPSKIKQKFEKLKKILRLDENN
;
A
#
# COMPACT_ATOMS: atom_id res chain seq x y z
N MET A 1 5.83 89.32 -7.78
CA MET A 1 7.15 89.74 -8.30
C MET A 1 7.20 89.28 -9.74
N TYR A 2 7.25 90.20 -10.71
CA TYR A 2 7.27 89.86 -12.14
C TYR A 2 8.72 89.60 -12.56
N ASP A 3 8.98 88.47 -13.23
CA ASP A 3 10.29 88.10 -13.76
C ASP A 3 10.59 88.93 -15.03
N LEU A 4 11.06 90.16 -14.82
CA LEU A 4 11.31 91.12 -15.90
C LEU A 4 12.57 90.78 -16.72
N MET A 5 13.38 89.80 -16.30
CA MET A 5 14.62 89.39 -16.99
C MET A 5 14.69 87.90 -17.37
N GLY A 6 13.62 87.14 -17.17
CA GLY A 6 13.51 85.72 -17.57
C GLY A 6 14.36 84.76 -16.73
N GLY A 7 14.92 85.20 -15.60
CA GLY A 7 15.82 84.39 -14.77
C GLY A 7 15.12 83.27 -14.03
N ALA A 8 13.86 83.46 -13.64
CA ALA A 8 13.07 82.43 -12.98
C ALA A 8 12.63 81.36 -13.99
N ILE A 9 12.38 81.74 -15.25
CA ILE A 9 12.10 80.81 -16.35
C ILE A 9 13.34 79.95 -16.64
N ALA A 10 14.51 80.57 -16.80
CA ALA A 10 15.76 79.84 -17.04
C ALA A 10 16.13 78.90 -15.89
N TYR A 11 15.91 79.31 -14.64
CA TYR A 11 16.14 78.48 -13.46
C TYR A 11 15.18 77.27 -13.42
N ARG A 12 13.89 77.48 -13.71
CA ARG A 12 12.90 76.41 -13.80
C ARG A 12 13.27 75.41 -14.90
N ASP A 13 13.65 75.90 -16.07
CA ASP A 13 13.96 75.03 -17.21
C ASP A 13 15.26 74.24 -16.97
N SER A 14 16.25 74.82 -16.27
CA SER A 14 17.43 74.09 -15.77
C SER A 14 17.06 73.00 -14.76
N LEU A 15 16.16 73.29 -13.81
CA LEU A 15 15.68 72.31 -12.84
C LEU A 15 14.93 71.15 -13.51
N ILE A 16 14.09 71.45 -14.51
CA ILE A 16 13.38 70.42 -15.29
C ILE A 16 14.39 69.58 -16.08
N SER A 17 15.37 70.21 -16.73
CA SER A 17 16.42 69.50 -17.48
C SER A 17 17.24 68.58 -16.58
N ASP A 18 17.62 69.03 -15.39
CA ASP A 18 18.35 68.21 -14.42
C ASP A 18 17.50 67.05 -13.91
N GLN A 19 16.22 67.29 -13.63
CA GLN A 19 15.29 66.25 -13.22
C GLN A 19 15.04 65.21 -14.32
N ASP A 20 14.92 65.63 -15.57
CA ASP A 20 14.76 64.75 -16.73
C ASP A 20 16.02 63.91 -16.97
N SER A 21 17.21 64.49 -16.79
CA SER A 21 18.48 63.79 -16.88
C SER A 21 18.60 62.69 -15.82
N VAL A 22 18.33 63.01 -14.55
CA VAL A 22 18.36 62.06 -13.43
C VAL A 22 17.32 60.95 -13.62
N THR A 23 16.12 61.30 -14.06
CA THR A 23 15.03 60.33 -14.29
C THR A 23 15.39 59.36 -15.42
N ASN A 24 15.98 59.86 -16.52
CA ASN A 24 16.43 59.03 -17.62
C ASN A 24 17.60 58.13 -17.22
N GLN A 25 18.54 58.62 -16.41
CA GLN A 25 19.62 57.81 -15.87
C GLN A 25 19.08 56.66 -15.01
N HIS A 26 18.16 56.94 -14.09
CA HIS A 26 17.58 55.91 -13.23
C HIS A 26 16.76 54.87 -14.03
N ARG A 27 16.01 55.32 -15.04
CA ARG A 27 15.28 54.41 -15.95
C ARG A 27 16.25 53.46 -16.67
N ASN A 28 17.39 53.97 -17.15
CA ASN A 28 18.39 53.15 -17.84
C ASN A 28 19.03 52.12 -16.89
N GLU A 29 19.36 52.53 -15.66
CA GLU A 29 19.89 51.63 -14.63
C GLU A 29 18.91 50.48 -14.32
N ILE A 30 17.62 50.78 -14.16
CA ILE A 30 16.57 49.77 -13.91
C ILE A 30 16.46 48.79 -15.09
N ILE A 31 16.49 49.28 -16.32
CA ILE A 31 16.42 48.41 -17.52
C ILE A 31 17.61 47.45 -17.54
N ILE A 32 18.83 47.93 -17.24
CA ILE A 32 20.03 47.10 -17.22
C ILE A 32 19.94 46.02 -16.13
N ILE A 33 19.51 46.37 -14.92
CA ILE A 33 19.33 45.42 -13.81
C ILE A 33 18.28 44.37 -14.16
N PHE A 34 17.19 44.77 -14.81
CA PHE A 34 16.12 43.85 -15.23
C PHE A 34 16.62 42.84 -16.27
N VAL A 35 17.35 43.29 -17.28
CA VAL A 35 17.94 42.42 -18.31
C VAL A 35 18.94 41.45 -17.68
N LEU A 36 19.82 41.92 -16.79
CA LEU A 36 20.77 41.07 -16.07
C LEU A 36 20.05 40.00 -15.22
N SER A 37 18.94 40.36 -14.60
CA SER A 37 18.14 39.43 -13.79
C SER A 37 17.53 38.32 -14.63
N ILE A 38 16.99 38.63 -15.82
CA ILE A 38 16.46 37.63 -16.77
C ILE A 38 17.57 36.70 -17.25
N VAL A 39 18.72 37.24 -17.64
CA VAL A 39 19.85 36.44 -18.13
C VAL A 39 20.38 35.51 -17.05
N SER A 40 20.52 36.00 -15.81
CA SER A 40 20.94 35.18 -14.67
C SER A 40 19.96 34.03 -14.39
N LEU A 41 18.64 34.29 -14.44
CA LEU A 41 17.61 33.26 -14.31
C LEU A 41 17.70 32.20 -15.41
N LEU A 42 17.91 32.61 -16.66
CA LEU A 42 18.05 31.68 -17.80
C LEU A 42 19.31 30.81 -17.66
N ILE A 43 20.44 31.38 -17.26
CA ILE A 43 21.67 30.63 -17.01
C ILE A 43 21.46 29.63 -15.85
N GLY A 44 20.85 30.08 -14.75
CA GLY A 44 20.47 29.25 -13.62
C GLY A 44 19.63 28.03 -14.03
N TYR A 45 18.61 28.27 -14.85
CA TYR A 45 17.72 27.23 -15.35
C TYR A 45 18.42 26.22 -16.26
N ILE A 46 19.19 26.68 -17.24
CA ILE A 46 19.82 25.81 -18.25
C ILE A 46 20.96 25.00 -17.63
N PHE A 47 21.85 25.62 -16.86
CA PHE A 47 23.06 24.95 -16.39
C PHE A 47 22.83 24.08 -15.15
N PHE A 48 21.93 24.49 -14.26
CA PHE A 48 21.71 23.78 -13.00
C PHE A 48 20.46 22.92 -13.03
N LEU A 49 19.29 23.50 -13.32
CA LEU A 49 18.02 22.77 -13.23
C LEU A 49 17.88 21.71 -14.33
N PHE A 50 18.14 22.07 -15.59
CA PHE A 50 18.01 21.12 -16.70
C PHE A 50 19.00 19.96 -16.59
N ARG A 51 20.25 20.25 -16.23
CA ARG A 51 21.29 19.23 -16.04
C ARG A 51 20.98 18.29 -14.88
N THR A 52 20.59 18.84 -13.73
CA THR A 52 20.22 18.04 -12.55
C THR A 52 19.01 17.16 -12.85
N ARG A 53 17.98 17.69 -13.51
CA ARG A 53 16.82 16.90 -13.94
C ARG A 53 17.20 15.72 -14.84
N ARG A 54 18.08 15.93 -15.82
CA ARG A 54 18.56 14.86 -16.71
C ARG A 54 19.35 13.79 -15.95
N ILE A 55 20.23 14.20 -15.02
CA ILE A 55 20.98 13.26 -14.19
C ILE A 55 20.04 12.43 -13.32
N ILE A 56 19.02 13.05 -12.70
CA ILE A 56 18.03 12.34 -11.88
C ILE A 56 17.30 11.28 -12.72
N PHE A 57 16.83 11.62 -13.92
CA PHE A 57 16.17 10.63 -14.78
C PHE A 57 17.12 9.52 -15.26
N ASP A 58 18.38 9.84 -15.57
CA ASP A 58 19.36 8.82 -15.95
C ASP A 58 19.70 7.89 -14.77
N VAL A 59 19.80 8.43 -13.54
CA VAL A 59 19.99 7.64 -12.31
C VAL A 59 18.77 6.75 -12.08
N GLU A 60 17.56 7.31 -12.10
CA GLU A 60 16.31 6.55 -11.94
C GLU A 60 16.22 5.38 -12.93
N LYS A 61 16.48 5.64 -14.22
CA LYS A 61 16.45 4.62 -15.27
C LYS A 61 17.53 3.54 -15.09
N ARG A 62 18.71 3.90 -14.60
CA ARG A 62 19.80 2.95 -14.30
C ARG A 62 19.49 2.14 -13.04
N THR A 63 18.94 2.76 -12.01
CA THR A 63 18.51 2.09 -10.77
C THR A 63 17.39 1.10 -11.04
N LEU A 64 16.40 1.45 -11.87
CA LEU A 64 15.34 0.52 -12.33
C LEU A 64 15.92 -0.72 -13.01
N LYS A 65 16.94 -0.56 -13.86
CA LYS A 65 17.62 -1.70 -14.50
C LYS A 65 18.43 -2.55 -13.52
N MET A 66 19.00 -1.95 -12.47
CA MET A 66 19.70 -2.70 -11.43
C MET A 66 18.74 -3.56 -10.59
N GLY A 67 17.51 -3.09 -10.37
CA GLY A 67 16.46 -3.89 -9.72
C GLY A 67 16.13 -5.19 -10.46
N LEU A 68 16.22 -5.20 -11.80
CA LEU A 68 16.01 -6.41 -12.62
C LEU A 68 17.15 -7.44 -12.51
N LEU A 69 18.29 -7.05 -11.97
CA LEU A 69 19.46 -7.91 -11.76
C LEU A 69 19.62 -8.31 -10.28
N ASP A 70 18.74 -7.84 -9.39
CA ASP A 70 18.77 -8.19 -7.98
C ASP A 70 18.32 -9.65 -7.79
N PRO A 71 19.19 -10.53 -7.26
CA PRO A 71 18.84 -11.92 -6.98
C PRO A 71 17.60 -12.05 -6.09
N ASN A 72 17.36 -11.10 -5.17
CA ASN A 72 16.18 -11.11 -4.31
C ASN A 72 14.89 -10.83 -5.09
N THR A 73 14.98 -10.04 -6.16
CA THR A 73 13.85 -9.76 -7.05
C THR A 73 13.50 -11.00 -7.89
N ASP A 74 14.49 -11.68 -8.47
CA ASP A 74 14.28 -12.95 -9.20
C ASP A 74 13.73 -14.06 -8.27
N VAL A 75 14.26 -14.17 -7.05
CA VAL A 75 13.76 -15.12 -6.04
C VAL A 75 12.32 -14.79 -5.63
N ASN A 76 11.99 -13.52 -5.40
CA ASN A 76 10.63 -13.12 -5.06
C ASN A 76 9.64 -13.40 -6.21
N GLU A 77 10.06 -13.20 -7.47
CA GLU A 77 9.23 -13.51 -8.63
C GLU A 77 9.00 -15.01 -8.83
N ARG A 78 10.03 -15.84 -8.63
CA ARG A 78 9.94 -17.30 -8.84
C ARG A 78 9.28 -18.04 -7.69
N ILE A 79 9.69 -17.72 -6.46
CA ILE A 79 9.30 -18.48 -5.27
C ILE A 79 8.79 -17.58 -4.12
N GLY A 80 8.73 -16.26 -4.27
CA GLY A 80 8.13 -15.37 -3.27
C GLY A 80 6.70 -14.98 -3.59
N MET A 81 6.33 -13.74 -3.24
CA MET A 81 5.00 -13.19 -3.48
C MET A 81 4.77 -12.77 -4.94
N GLY A 82 5.83 -12.57 -5.72
CA GLY A 82 5.77 -12.25 -7.15
C GLY A 82 4.84 -11.08 -7.45
N SER A 83 3.82 -11.27 -8.28
CA SER A 83 2.86 -10.20 -8.63
C SER A 83 2.05 -9.67 -7.43
N ALA A 84 1.99 -10.41 -6.32
CA ALA A 84 1.33 -10.01 -5.09
C ALA A 84 2.29 -9.39 -4.04
N SER A 85 3.56 -9.14 -4.38
CA SER A 85 4.47 -8.38 -3.49
C SER A 85 4.20 -6.88 -3.63
N TYR A 86 4.38 -6.11 -2.56
CA TYR A 86 4.29 -4.65 -2.66
C TYR A 86 5.37 -4.08 -3.58
N LYS A 87 5.00 -3.12 -4.43
CA LYS A 87 5.87 -2.45 -5.38
C LYS A 87 5.60 -0.96 -5.33
N THR A 88 6.62 -0.17 -5.66
CA THR A 88 6.53 1.29 -5.71
C THR A 88 5.47 1.78 -6.69
N GLU A 89 5.17 1.02 -7.75
CA GLU A 89 4.10 1.32 -8.70
C GLU A 89 2.69 1.30 -8.08
N TYR A 90 2.51 0.66 -6.92
CA TYR A 90 1.23 0.63 -6.20
C TYR A 90 1.07 1.79 -5.22
N SER A 91 2.15 2.50 -4.91
CA SER A 91 2.16 3.64 -4.00
C SER A 91 1.27 4.79 -4.51
N CYS A 92 0.62 5.48 -3.57
CA CYS A 92 -0.23 6.63 -3.81
C CYS A 92 0.14 7.80 -2.89
N ASP A 93 -0.42 8.98 -3.15
CA ASP A 93 -0.13 10.21 -2.38
C ASP A 93 -0.82 10.22 -0.99
N CYS A 94 -1.28 9.06 -0.52
CA CYS A 94 -1.81 8.84 0.82
C CYS A 94 -0.99 7.76 1.54
N MET A 95 -0.01 8.18 2.32
CA MET A 95 0.92 7.29 3.02
C MET A 95 0.20 6.34 3.99
N ARG A 96 -0.90 6.78 4.61
CA ARG A 96 -1.79 5.91 5.41
C ARG A 96 -2.29 4.72 4.60
N MET A 97 -2.85 4.94 3.41
CA MET A 97 -3.36 3.85 2.57
C MET A 97 -2.24 2.92 2.11
N ASP A 98 -1.10 3.48 1.72
CA ASP A 98 0.08 2.71 1.32
C ASP A 98 0.57 1.78 2.43
N ILE A 99 0.69 2.29 3.66
CA ILE A 99 1.11 1.49 4.82
C ILE A 99 0.10 0.36 5.09
N LEU A 100 -1.21 0.65 5.03
CA LEU A 100 -2.23 -0.36 5.26
C LEU A 100 -2.21 -1.44 4.17
N ASN A 101 -2.12 -1.03 2.91
CA ASN A 101 -2.06 -1.94 1.76
C ASN A 101 -0.81 -2.81 1.80
N HIS A 102 0.34 -2.21 2.11
CA HIS A 102 1.59 -2.96 2.28
C HIS A 102 1.48 -3.97 3.44
N THR A 103 0.92 -3.55 4.58
CA THR A 103 0.73 -4.41 5.75
C THR A 103 -0.13 -5.64 5.42
N VAL A 104 -1.24 -5.45 4.69
CA VAL A 104 -2.07 -6.57 4.19
C VAL A 104 -1.21 -7.58 3.43
N LEU A 105 -0.37 -7.13 2.49
CA LEU A 105 0.45 -8.02 1.68
C LEU A 105 1.51 -8.76 2.50
N LEU A 106 2.13 -8.10 3.49
CA LEU A 106 3.06 -8.77 4.40
C LEU A 106 2.36 -9.89 5.18
N TYR A 107 1.14 -9.65 5.67
CA TYR A 107 0.37 -10.67 6.40
C TYR A 107 -0.02 -11.83 5.49
N VAL A 108 -0.41 -11.52 4.25
CA VAL A 108 -0.71 -12.51 3.21
C VAL A 108 0.53 -13.33 2.84
N ALA A 109 1.72 -12.74 2.80
CA ALA A 109 2.97 -13.45 2.53
C ALA A 109 3.23 -14.55 3.56
N HIS A 110 3.07 -14.24 4.84
CA HIS A 110 3.22 -15.20 5.94
C HIS A 110 2.14 -16.29 5.89
N LEU A 111 0.89 -15.93 5.56
CA LEU A 111 -0.16 -16.93 5.33
C LEU A 111 0.18 -17.85 4.15
N CYS A 112 0.61 -17.30 3.01
CA CYS A 112 0.96 -18.08 1.83
C CYS A 112 2.15 -19.00 2.11
N ALA A 113 3.21 -18.48 2.74
CA ALA A 113 4.36 -19.27 3.16
C ALA A 113 3.99 -20.32 4.20
N SER A 114 2.93 -20.14 5.01
CA SER A 114 2.43 -21.17 5.93
C SER A 114 1.66 -22.30 5.24
N ILE A 115 1.20 -22.08 4.00
CA ILE A 115 0.51 -23.07 3.17
C ILE A 115 1.49 -23.75 2.19
N ASP A 116 2.29 -22.96 1.48
CA ASP A 116 3.26 -23.42 0.48
C ASP A 116 4.68 -23.36 1.06
N TRP A 117 5.32 -24.53 1.11
CA TRP A 117 6.59 -24.73 1.81
C TRP A 117 7.78 -24.34 0.95
N THR A 118 7.56 -24.17 -0.35
CA THR A 118 8.57 -23.74 -1.30
C THR A 118 8.72 -22.23 -1.35
N MET A 119 7.81 -21.50 -0.69
CA MET A 119 7.81 -20.05 -0.75
C MET A 119 8.96 -19.44 0.07
N ASN A 120 9.70 -18.53 -0.56
CA ASN A 120 10.68 -17.68 0.10
C ASN A 120 10.09 -16.30 0.39
N ILE A 121 9.92 -15.98 1.67
CA ILE A 121 9.39 -14.71 2.15
C ILE A 121 10.38 -13.98 3.08
N GLU A 122 11.69 -14.23 2.93
CA GLU A 122 12.70 -13.63 3.80
C GLU A 122 12.65 -12.10 3.73
N LYS A 123 12.48 -11.54 2.52
CA LYS A 123 12.33 -10.09 2.32
C LYS A 123 11.12 -9.55 3.10
N GLU A 124 9.95 -10.15 2.92
CA GLU A 124 8.72 -9.75 3.62
C GLU A 124 8.83 -9.95 5.13
N THR A 125 9.60 -10.93 5.59
CA THR A 125 9.91 -11.15 7.01
C THR A 125 10.79 -10.03 7.55
N GLN A 126 11.80 -9.59 6.80
CA GLN A 126 12.61 -8.44 7.22
C GLN A 126 11.80 -7.14 7.22
N ASP A 127 10.93 -6.94 6.24
CA ASP A 127 10.09 -5.75 6.14
C ASP A 127 9.06 -5.68 7.29
N ILE A 128 8.44 -6.81 7.68
CA ILE A 128 7.52 -6.83 8.82
C ILE A 128 8.24 -6.60 10.17
N ILE A 129 9.49 -7.08 10.31
CA ILE A 129 10.31 -6.83 11.51
C ILE A 129 10.66 -5.34 11.63
N LYS A 130 11.13 -4.72 10.53
CA LYS A 130 11.39 -3.27 10.51
C LYS A 130 10.13 -2.46 10.84
N MET A 131 8.99 -2.87 10.30
CA MET A 131 7.70 -2.22 10.58
C MET A 131 7.35 -2.30 12.07
N LYS A 132 7.59 -3.46 12.71
CA LYS A 132 7.40 -3.65 14.16
C LYS A 132 8.33 -2.76 14.99
N GLU A 133 9.60 -2.62 14.58
CA GLU A 133 10.58 -1.77 15.28
C GLU A 133 10.17 -0.30 15.23
N GLN A 134 9.56 0.14 14.12
CA GLN A 134 9.06 1.49 13.96
C GLN A 134 7.74 1.72 14.72
N ASN A 135 6.82 0.74 14.65
CA ASN A 135 5.50 0.81 15.26
C ASN A 135 5.12 -0.54 15.86
N TYR A 136 5.08 -0.60 17.20
CA TYR A 136 4.67 -1.82 17.90
C TYR A 136 3.23 -2.22 17.53
N SER A 137 3.04 -3.47 17.12
CA SER A 137 1.73 -4.10 16.93
C SER A 137 1.78 -5.55 17.42
N GLU A 138 0.84 -5.87 18.30
CA GLU A 138 0.64 -7.22 18.83
C GLU A 138 0.22 -8.22 17.73
N GLU A 139 -0.45 -7.75 16.67
CA GLU A 139 -0.76 -8.61 15.51
C GLU A 139 0.51 -9.02 14.76
N ILE A 140 1.49 -8.12 14.61
CA ILE A 140 2.78 -8.47 14.00
C ILE A 140 3.51 -9.52 14.85
N ASP A 141 3.50 -9.36 16.18
CA ASP A 141 4.06 -10.36 17.10
C ASP A 141 3.41 -11.71 16.91
N THR A 142 2.07 -11.74 16.85
CA THR A 142 1.31 -12.97 16.66
C THR A 142 1.65 -13.63 15.32
N ILE A 143 1.75 -12.86 14.23
CA ILE A 143 2.11 -13.39 12.91
C ILE A 143 3.51 -14.00 12.92
N LEU A 144 4.50 -13.30 13.48
CA LEU A 144 5.88 -13.78 13.56
C LEU A 144 5.97 -15.04 14.43
N GLN A 145 5.25 -15.10 15.55
CA GLN A 145 5.17 -16.29 16.38
C GLN A 145 4.55 -17.48 15.63
N LEU A 146 3.41 -17.28 14.97
CA LEU A 146 2.76 -18.33 14.17
C LEU A 146 3.65 -18.82 13.03
N ALA A 147 4.38 -17.91 12.36
CA ALA A 147 5.33 -18.26 11.30
C ALA A 147 6.49 -19.11 11.84
N ASN A 148 7.03 -18.76 13.01
CA ASN A 148 8.08 -19.54 13.68
C ASN A 148 7.59 -20.93 14.09
N ILE A 149 6.37 -21.04 14.62
CA ILE A 149 5.76 -22.34 14.92
C ILE A 149 5.67 -23.18 13.64
N VAL A 150 5.13 -22.63 12.55
CA VAL A 150 5.04 -23.36 11.28
C VAL A 150 6.41 -23.80 10.77
N LYS A 151 7.43 -22.95 10.88
CA LYS A 151 8.80 -23.30 10.51
C LYS A 151 9.34 -24.47 11.34
N TYR A 152 9.13 -24.44 12.65
CA TYR A 152 9.53 -25.51 13.57
C TYR A 152 8.82 -26.83 13.26
N GLU A 153 7.49 -26.82 13.16
CA GLU A 153 6.69 -28.03 12.87
C GLU A 153 7.09 -28.67 11.53
N ARG A 154 7.42 -27.85 10.53
CA ARG A 154 7.92 -28.34 9.23
C ARG A 154 9.29 -28.97 9.32
N GLN A 155 10.19 -28.42 10.13
CA GLN A 155 11.51 -29.02 10.35
C GLN A 155 11.36 -30.41 10.99
N GLN A 156 10.46 -30.57 11.96
CA GLN A 156 10.18 -31.88 12.55
C GLN A 156 9.67 -32.87 11.50
N LEU A 157 8.72 -32.48 10.65
CA LEU A 157 8.20 -33.32 9.57
C LEU A 157 9.26 -33.74 8.53
N GLN A 158 10.30 -32.92 8.33
CA GLN A 158 11.43 -33.25 7.44
C GLN A 158 12.42 -34.23 8.08
N ILE A 159 12.68 -34.10 9.38
CA ILE A 159 13.57 -34.98 10.14
C ILE A 159 12.98 -36.39 10.23
N THR A 160 11.65 -36.50 10.40
CA THR A 160 10.96 -37.80 10.51
C THR A 160 10.89 -38.57 9.18
N ASN A 161 11.14 -37.92 8.02
CA ASN A 161 10.97 -38.48 6.68
C ASN A 161 12.28 -38.45 5.85
N ASP A 162 13.39 -38.95 6.42
CA ASP A 162 14.74 -38.81 5.82
C ASP A 162 14.90 -39.51 4.45
N ASP A 163 14.07 -40.52 4.13
CA ASP A 163 14.10 -41.26 2.86
C ASP A 163 13.29 -40.62 1.71
N ASN A 164 12.44 -39.62 1.98
CA ASN A 164 11.50 -39.06 0.98
C ASN A 164 11.46 -37.52 0.98
N LYS A 165 12.63 -36.88 0.99
CA LYS A 165 12.80 -35.41 1.04
C LYS A 165 12.02 -34.62 -0.03
N LEU A 166 11.63 -35.25 -1.15
CA LEU A 166 10.95 -34.57 -2.28
C LEU A 166 9.42 -34.80 -2.32
N LEU A 167 8.88 -35.81 -1.62
CA LEU A 167 7.46 -36.18 -1.70
C LEU A 167 6.55 -35.32 -0.81
N ILE A 168 7.16 -34.49 0.05
CA ILE A 168 6.50 -33.68 1.07
C ILE A 168 5.79 -32.44 0.47
N ALA A 169 6.16 -32.02 -0.74
CA ALA A 169 5.66 -30.78 -1.34
C ALA A 169 4.31 -30.89 -2.05
N THR A 170 3.84 -32.10 -2.42
CA THR A 170 2.70 -32.22 -3.35
C THR A 170 1.55 -33.10 -2.86
N GLN A 171 1.75 -34.00 -1.88
CA GLN A 171 0.69 -34.94 -1.48
C GLN A 171 0.94 -35.67 -0.15
N THR A 172 1.48 -35.00 0.87
CA THR A 172 1.76 -35.63 2.16
C THR A 172 0.48 -36.05 2.89
N ILE A 173 0.16 -37.34 2.76
CA ILE A 173 -0.37 -38.14 3.87
C ILE A 173 0.83 -38.30 4.81
N SER A 174 1.00 -37.37 5.75
CA SER A 174 1.97 -37.55 6.83
C SER A 174 1.36 -38.54 7.81
N GLU A 175 2.09 -39.58 8.20
CA GLU A 175 1.72 -40.43 9.34
C GLU A 175 1.72 -39.64 10.66
N ASP A 176 2.44 -38.51 10.69
CA ASP A 176 2.44 -37.56 11.79
C ASP A 176 1.30 -36.55 11.67
N GLU A 177 0.13 -36.95 12.16
CA GLU A 177 -1.09 -36.15 12.17
C GLU A 177 -1.00 -34.91 13.10
N GLU A 178 -0.15 -34.95 14.13
CA GLU A 178 -0.08 -33.88 15.14
C GLU A 178 0.67 -32.65 14.63
N HIS A 179 1.83 -32.84 14.01
CA HIS A 179 2.55 -31.70 13.39
C HIS A 179 1.73 -31.06 12.27
N LEU A 180 1.05 -31.85 11.43
CA LEU A 180 0.12 -31.32 10.43
C LEU A 180 -1.05 -30.56 11.07
N LYS A 181 -1.58 -31.04 12.19
CA LYS A 181 -2.67 -30.37 12.93
C LYS A 181 -2.21 -29.01 13.49
N ASN A 182 -0.99 -28.92 14.01
CA ASN A 182 -0.42 -27.66 14.49
C ASN A 182 -0.24 -26.64 13.34
N ILE A 183 0.30 -27.08 12.20
CA ILE A 183 0.42 -26.23 11.00
C ILE A 183 -0.96 -25.73 10.56
N ARG A 184 -1.96 -26.62 10.47
CA ARG A 184 -3.33 -26.24 10.08
C ARG A 184 -3.95 -25.23 11.03
N ARG A 185 -3.73 -25.39 12.34
CA ARG A 185 -4.17 -24.41 13.35
C ARG A 185 -3.52 -23.04 13.12
N CYS A 186 -2.21 -23.02 12.85
CA CYS A 186 -1.50 -21.79 12.55
C CYS A 186 -2.02 -21.12 11.27
N VAL A 187 -2.25 -21.89 10.20
CA VAL A 187 -2.83 -21.39 8.94
C VAL A 187 -4.21 -20.77 9.19
N LEU A 188 -5.07 -21.40 9.99
CA LEU A 188 -6.40 -20.86 10.30
C LEU A 188 -6.32 -19.56 11.13
N ASN A 189 -5.38 -19.46 12.05
CA ASN A 189 -5.14 -18.23 12.82
C ASN A 189 -4.62 -17.10 11.92
N LEU A 190 -3.63 -17.39 11.06
CA LEU A 190 -3.12 -16.43 10.07
C LEU A 190 -4.23 -15.99 9.10
N LEU A 191 -5.08 -16.93 8.65
CA LEU A 191 -6.23 -16.63 7.79
C LEU A 191 -7.24 -15.71 8.48
N SER A 192 -7.45 -15.89 9.79
CA SER A 192 -8.28 -15.00 10.60
C SER A 192 -7.71 -13.58 10.64
N ILE A 193 -6.41 -13.45 10.94
CA ILE A 193 -5.71 -12.15 11.00
C ILE A 193 -5.78 -11.44 9.64
N VAL A 194 -5.44 -12.14 8.55
CA VAL A 194 -5.50 -11.58 7.18
C VAL A 194 -6.91 -11.13 6.82
N PHE A 195 -7.93 -11.97 7.04
CA PHE A 195 -9.30 -11.62 6.69
C PHE A 195 -9.79 -10.39 7.46
N ARG A 196 -9.49 -10.36 8.77
CA ARG A 196 -9.84 -9.26 9.65
C ARG A 196 -9.16 -7.96 9.23
N PHE A 197 -7.84 -7.99 9.11
CA PHE A 197 -7.05 -6.81 8.80
C PHE A 197 -7.43 -6.25 7.42
N PHE A 198 -7.68 -7.12 6.44
CA PHE A 198 -8.17 -6.71 5.12
C PHE A 198 -9.53 -6.00 5.20
N CYS A 199 -10.51 -6.55 5.92
CA CYS A 199 -11.81 -5.89 6.11
C CYS A 199 -11.67 -4.53 6.81
N ASN A 200 -10.78 -4.45 7.81
CA ASN A 200 -10.55 -3.21 8.53
C ASN A 200 -9.88 -2.15 7.64
N CYS A 201 -8.95 -2.54 6.77
CA CYS A 201 -8.33 -1.66 5.78
C CYS A 201 -9.40 -1.04 4.86
N LEU A 202 -10.26 -1.87 4.26
CA LEU A 202 -11.36 -1.40 3.40
C LEU A 202 -12.34 -0.49 4.17
N SER A 203 -12.65 -0.83 5.43
CA SER A 203 -13.50 0.00 6.27
C SER A 203 -12.87 1.35 6.60
N ASP A 204 -11.54 1.42 6.70
CA ASP A 204 -10.82 2.66 6.96
C ASP A 204 -10.89 3.60 5.75
N GLN A 205 -10.71 3.06 4.54
CA GLN A 205 -10.90 3.77 3.28
C GLN A 205 -12.34 4.33 3.16
N GLU A 206 -13.35 3.52 3.46
CA GLU A 206 -14.76 3.98 3.47
C GLU A 206 -15.01 5.09 4.48
N LYS A 207 -14.35 5.05 5.65
CA LYS A 207 -14.45 6.16 6.62
C LYS A 207 -13.87 7.44 6.07
N MET A 208 -12.73 7.38 5.38
CA MET A 208 -12.15 8.57 4.74
C MET A 208 -13.06 9.13 3.65
N ILE A 209 -13.63 8.26 2.81
CA ILE A 209 -14.62 8.63 1.78
C ILE A 209 -15.76 9.44 2.41
N ASN A 210 -16.33 8.94 3.51
CA ASN A 210 -17.45 9.56 4.21
C ASN A 210 -17.03 10.85 4.93
N ASN A 211 -15.94 10.82 5.71
CA ASN A 211 -15.49 11.95 6.52
C ASN A 211 -15.12 13.16 5.67
N TYR A 212 -14.52 12.92 4.50
CA TYR A 212 -14.04 13.99 3.62
C TYR A 212 -14.99 14.26 2.45
N SER A 213 -16.22 13.74 2.50
CA SER A 213 -17.27 14.01 1.51
C SER A 213 -16.75 13.84 0.08
N ILE A 214 -16.15 12.68 -0.19
CA ILE A 214 -15.79 12.27 -1.54
C ILE A 214 -17.06 12.14 -2.38
N ASP A 215 -16.96 12.39 -3.68
CA ASP A 215 -18.16 12.44 -4.52
C ASP A 215 -18.90 11.09 -4.55
N ILE A 216 -20.21 11.16 -4.70
CA ILE A 216 -21.11 10.00 -4.61
C ILE A 216 -20.79 8.96 -5.69
N LYS A 217 -20.31 9.38 -6.87
CA LYS A 217 -20.01 8.43 -7.95
C LYS A 217 -18.79 7.59 -7.62
N HIS A 218 -17.71 8.21 -7.18
CA HIS A 218 -16.52 7.52 -6.70
C HIS A 218 -16.87 6.65 -5.48
N SER A 219 -17.55 7.21 -4.48
CA SER A 219 -17.96 6.50 -3.26
C SER A 219 -18.74 5.21 -3.58
N HIS A 220 -19.82 5.27 -4.37
CA HIS A 220 -20.60 4.08 -4.70
C HIS A 220 -19.81 3.04 -5.50
N PHE A 221 -18.95 3.48 -6.42
CA PHE A 221 -18.11 2.57 -7.21
C PHE A 221 -17.08 1.86 -6.32
N HIS A 222 -16.43 2.61 -5.44
CA HIS A 222 -15.43 2.14 -4.49
C HIS A 222 -16.05 1.12 -3.51
N GLU A 223 -17.18 1.47 -2.90
CA GLU A 223 -17.94 0.62 -1.99
C GLU A 223 -18.42 -0.68 -2.66
N ALA A 224 -18.90 -0.61 -3.92
CA ALA A 224 -19.28 -1.81 -4.66
C ALA A 224 -18.09 -2.76 -4.89
N PHE A 225 -16.90 -2.23 -5.17
CA PHE A 225 -15.68 -3.02 -5.29
C PHE A 225 -15.33 -3.72 -3.97
N HIS A 226 -15.38 -3.00 -2.84
CA HIS A 226 -15.14 -3.57 -1.51
C HIS A 226 -16.04 -4.75 -1.20
N ALA A 227 -17.35 -4.60 -1.41
CA ALA A 227 -18.29 -5.68 -1.17
C ALA A 227 -17.93 -6.93 -2.00
N VAL A 228 -17.58 -6.76 -3.28
CA VAL A 228 -17.17 -7.86 -4.16
C VAL A 228 -15.86 -8.52 -3.69
N LEU A 229 -14.87 -7.73 -3.26
CA LEU A 229 -13.60 -8.23 -2.74
C LEU A 229 -13.80 -9.09 -1.49
N VAL A 230 -14.61 -8.62 -0.54
CA VAL A 230 -14.93 -9.37 0.69
C VAL A 230 -15.63 -10.69 0.35
N VAL A 231 -16.62 -10.69 -0.55
CA VAL A 231 -17.29 -11.93 -1.01
C VAL A 231 -16.30 -12.92 -1.64
N LYS A 232 -15.39 -12.42 -2.50
CA LYS A 232 -14.39 -13.25 -3.18
C LYS A 232 -13.42 -13.87 -2.17
N LEU A 233 -12.90 -13.07 -1.24
CA LEU A 233 -11.99 -13.55 -0.19
C LEU A 233 -12.70 -14.54 0.74
N GLN A 234 -13.92 -14.25 1.18
CA GLN A 234 -14.74 -15.14 2.00
C GLN A 234 -14.90 -16.53 1.35
N LYS A 235 -15.18 -16.58 0.04
CA LYS A 235 -15.27 -17.85 -0.71
C LYS A 235 -13.95 -18.61 -0.70
N LEU A 236 -12.82 -17.92 -0.79
CA LEU A 236 -11.49 -18.54 -0.74
C LEU A 236 -11.17 -19.06 0.67
N CYS A 237 -11.45 -18.28 1.71
CA CYS A 237 -11.31 -18.69 3.11
C CYS A 237 -12.06 -20.00 3.38
N PHE A 238 -13.31 -20.14 2.90
CA PHE A 238 -14.07 -21.38 3.07
C PHE A 238 -13.43 -22.60 2.42
N LYS A 239 -12.79 -22.43 1.25
CA LYS A 239 -12.09 -23.54 0.59
C LYS A 239 -10.86 -23.97 1.39
N ILE A 240 -10.11 -23.00 1.93
CA ILE A 240 -8.96 -23.26 2.80
C ILE A 240 -9.41 -23.95 4.09
N ILE A 241 -10.42 -23.41 4.77
CA ILE A 241 -11.01 -23.99 5.98
C ILE A 241 -11.48 -25.43 5.73
N LYS A 242 -12.15 -25.69 4.60
CA LYS A 242 -12.59 -27.05 4.26
C LYS A 242 -11.39 -27.99 4.12
N SER A 243 -10.30 -27.52 3.49
CA SER A 243 -9.07 -28.30 3.37
C SER A 243 -8.37 -28.51 4.72
N ALA A 244 -8.36 -27.50 5.59
CA ALA A 244 -7.74 -27.55 6.91
C ALA A 244 -8.46 -28.48 7.89
N ARG A 245 -9.70 -28.89 7.58
CA ARG A 245 -10.46 -29.85 8.40
C ARG A 245 -10.13 -31.30 8.08
N ASP A 246 -9.49 -31.59 6.96
CA ASP A 246 -9.02 -32.93 6.63
C ASP A 246 -7.78 -33.24 7.47
N SER A 247 -7.94 -34.01 8.55
CA SER A 247 -6.87 -34.28 9.53
C SER A 247 -5.70 -35.06 8.94
N LYS A 248 -5.90 -35.72 7.80
CA LYS A 248 -4.92 -36.63 7.21
C LYS A 248 -4.03 -35.99 6.16
N LYS A 249 -4.32 -34.74 5.77
CA LYS A 249 -3.65 -34.09 4.64
C LYS A 249 -3.21 -32.68 4.98
N ALA A 250 -2.07 -32.29 4.40
CA ALA A 250 -1.66 -30.90 4.35
C ALA A 250 -2.62 -30.07 3.48
N ILE A 251 -2.68 -28.77 3.74
CA ILE A 251 -3.43 -27.83 2.90
C ILE A 251 -2.67 -27.70 1.56
N PRO A 252 -3.31 -27.96 0.40
CA PRO A 252 -2.64 -27.91 -0.89
C PRO A 252 -2.01 -26.53 -1.20
N PRO A 253 -0.76 -26.48 -1.72
CA PRO A 253 -0.07 -25.24 -2.12
C PRO A 253 -0.85 -24.39 -3.13
N MET A 254 -1.71 -25.02 -3.95
CA MET A 254 -2.63 -24.31 -4.85
C MET A 254 -3.47 -23.22 -4.14
N PHE A 255 -3.74 -23.36 -2.84
CA PHE A 255 -4.45 -22.32 -2.09
C PHE A 255 -3.60 -21.07 -1.83
N ALA A 256 -2.28 -21.22 -1.63
CA ALA A 256 -1.36 -20.09 -1.59
C ALA A 256 -1.34 -19.36 -2.95
N GLN A 257 -1.27 -20.10 -4.06
CA GLN A 257 -1.35 -19.50 -5.39
C GLN A 257 -2.68 -18.75 -5.63
N LYS A 258 -3.81 -19.30 -5.15
CA LYS A 258 -5.11 -18.62 -5.25
C LYS A 258 -5.17 -17.35 -4.39
N LEU A 259 -4.53 -17.34 -3.22
CA LEU A 259 -4.40 -16.13 -2.39
C LEU A 259 -3.55 -15.08 -3.10
N LYS A 260 -2.37 -15.47 -3.59
CA LYS A 260 -1.50 -14.58 -4.40
C LYS A 260 -2.25 -13.98 -5.58
N ASN A 261 -2.96 -14.79 -6.36
CA ASN A 261 -3.71 -14.30 -7.51
C ASN A 261 -4.85 -13.34 -7.10
N PHE A 262 -5.53 -13.61 -5.97
CA PHE A 262 -6.56 -12.71 -5.45
C PHE A 262 -5.97 -11.35 -5.07
N PHE A 263 -4.88 -11.31 -4.29
CA PHE A 263 -4.26 -10.06 -3.86
C PHE A 263 -3.53 -9.33 -4.99
N ALA A 264 -2.97 -10.04 -5.96
CA ALA A 264 -2.45 -9.44 -7.20
C ALA A 264 -3.57 -8.78 -8.03
N SER A 265 -4.73 -9.43 -8.16
CA SER A 265 -5.90 -8.85 -8.81
C SER A 265 -6.41 -7.62 -8.06
N TRP A 266 -6.48 -7.68 -6.72
CA TRP A 266 -6.82 -6.51 -5.88
C TRP A 266 -5.84 -5.35 -6.10
N LEU A 267 -4.53 -5.59 -6.14
CA LEU A 267 -3.55 -4.53 -6.39
C LEU A 267 -3.76 -3.87 -7.76
N ASN A 268 -3.93 -4.67 -8.81
CA ASN A 268 -4.02 -4.15 -10.17
C ASN A 268 -5.39 -3.53 -10.50
N GLU A 269 -6.48 -4.14 -10.04
CA GLU A 269 -7.84 -3.72 -10.40
C GLU A 269 -8.41 -2.67 -9.44
N HIS A 270 -7.92 -2.63 -8.20
CA HIS A 270 -8.47 -1.76 -7.16
C HIS A 270 -7.43 -0.79 -6.60
N VAL A 271 -6.26 -1.25 -6.13
CA VAL A 271 -5.29 -0.32 -5.53
C VAL A 271 -4.78 0.70 -6.55
N ILE A 272 -4.34 0.25 -7.73
CA ILE A 272 -3.78 1.14 -8.76
C ILE A 272 -4.86 2.06 -9.37
N VAL A 273 -6.09 1.59 -9.47
CA VAL A 273 -7.15 2.28 -10.23
C VAL A 273 -8.04 3.11 -9.32
N VAL A 274 -8.52 2.52 -8.23
CA VAL A 274 -9.56 3.07 -7.37
C VAL A 274 -8.96 3.77 -6.16
N ASP A 275 -8.02 3.13 -5.46
CA ASP A 275 -7.37 3.74 -4.29
C ASP A 275 -6.50 4.95 -4.68
N LYS A 276 -5.81 4.88 -5.82
CA LYS A 276 -5.06 6.04 -6.32
C LYS A 276 -5.96 7.22 -6.66
N ASP A 277 -7.10 6.98 -7.31
CA ASP A 277 -8.08 8.02 -7.58
C ASP A 277 -8.62 8.60 -6.27
N LEU A 278 -8.94 7.74 -5.29
CA LEU A 278 -9.34 8.18 -3.94
C LEU A 278 -8.26 9.07 -3.31
N SER A 279 -6.99 8.66 -3.36
CA SER A 279 -5.88 9.44 -2.80
C SER A 279 -5.81 10.84 -3.42
N THR A 280 -6.00 10.95 -4.74
CA THR A 280 -6.02 12.23 -5.46
C THR A 280 -7.21 13.09 -5.04
N LEU A 281 -8.39 12.49 -4.85
CA LEU A 281 -9.59 13.19 -4.40
C LEU A 281 -9.52 13.65 -2.93
N LEU A 282 -8.72 12.96 -2.11
CA LEU A 282 -8.47 13.35 -0.72
C LEU A 282 -7.50 14.53 -0.62
N LEU A 283 -6.58 14.71 -1.58
CA LEU A 283 -5.68 15.86 -1.62
C LEU A 283 -6.49 17.18 -1.67
N GLY A 284 -6.20 18.07 -0.72
CA GLY A 284 -6.92 19.34 -0.58
C GLY A 284 -8.29 19.24 0.11
N LYS A 285 -8.76 18.04 0.44
CA LYS A 285 -9.96 17.83 1.29
C LYS A 285 -9.60 17.34 2.70
N ALA A 286 -8.69 16.37 2.79
CA ALA A 286 -8.16 15.88 4.05
C ALA A 286 -6.89 16.66 4.44
N PRO A 287 -6.66 16.91 5.74
CA PRO A 287 -5.40 17.50 6.19
C PRO A 287 -4.25 16.49 6.03
N ASP A 288 -3.05 16.99 5.69
CA ASP A 288 -1.85 16.15 5.51
C ASP A 288 -1.57 15.26 6.73
N SER A 289 -1.82 15.79 7.93
CA SER A 289 -1.69 15.03 9.18
C SER A 289 -2.58 13.79 9.27
N GLU A 290 -3.70 13.75 8.54
CA GLU A 290 -4.56 12.56 8.42
C GLU A 290 -4.07 11.61 7.32
N LEU A 291 -3.58 12.16 6.20
CA LEU A 291 -3.07 11.38 5.05
C LEU A 291 -1.78 10.65 5.37
N ASP A 292 -0.94 11.23 6.24
CA ASP A 292 0.35 10.67 6.66
C ASP A 292 0.25 9.86 7.96
N ARG A 293 -0.95 9.78 8.54
CA ARG A 293 -1.15 9.18 9.85
C ARG A 293 -0.92 7.67 9.81
N PHE A 294 -0.09 7.17 10.72
CA PHE A 294 -0.08 5.75 11.04
C PHE A 294 -1.36 5.38 11.82
N VAL A 295 -2.14 4.45 11.26
CA VAL A 295 -3.38 3.98 11.89
C VAL A 295 -3.17 2.60 12.50
N SER A 296 -3.30 2.54 13.82
CA SER A 296 -3.47 1.27 14.52
C SER A 296 -4.86 0.73 14.18
N ILE A 297 -4.88 -0.33 13.35
CA ILE A 297 -6.10 -1.04 13.02
C ILE A 297 -6.56 -1.87 14.23
N SER A 298 -7.87 -1.93 14.44
CA SER A 298 -8.45 -2.71 15.54
C SER A 298 -8.16 -4.21 15.40
N GLN A 299 -7.88 -4.86 16.52
CA GLN A 299 -7.85 -6.33 16.62
C GLN A 299 -9.22 -7.00 16.47
N ARG A 300 -10.30 -6.20 16.43
CA ARG A 300 -11.66 -6.67 16.17
C ARG A 300 -12.00 -6.52 14.69
N LEU A 301 -12.86 -7.40 14.19
CA LEU A 301 -13.40 -7.28 12.84
C LEU A 301 -14.33 -6.06 12.76
N ILE A 302 -13.91 -5.06 12.00
CA ILE A 302 -14.72 -3.97 11.50
C ILE A 302 -15.09 -4.32 10.07
N THR A 303 -16.35 -4.62 9.86
CA THR A 303 -16.84 -4.97 8.53
C THR A 303 -17.11 -3.69 7.73
N PRO A 304 -16.63 -3.58 6.47
CA PRO A 304 -16.93 -2.43 5.63
C PRO A 304 -18.44 -2.21 5.52
N LYS A 305 -18.86 -0.94 5.59
CA LYS A 305 -20.27 -0.55 5.53
C LYS A 305 -20.89 -1.04 4.22
N SER A 306 -20.16 -0.88 3.12
CA SER A 306 -20.57 -1.36 1.79
C SER A 306 -20.94 -2.85 1.77
N TYR A 307 -20.15 -3.68 2.45
CA TYR A 307 -20.39 -5.11 2.52
C TYR A 307 -21.58 -5.45 3.43
N ILE A 308 -21.75 -4.74 4.55
CA ILE A 308 -22.92 -4.90 5.44
C ILE A 308 -24.21 -4.59 4.66
N GLU A 309 -24.22 -3.49 3.91
CA GLU A 309 -25.36 -3.09 3.08
C GLU A 309 -25.61 -4.12 1.97
N TYR A 310 -24.55 -4.58 1.30
CA TYR A 310 -24.64 -5.63 0.30
C TYR A 310 -25.29 -6.91 0.85
N ILE A 311 -24.82 -7.46 1.97
CA ILE A 311 -25.38 -8.73 2.50
C ILE A 311 -26.75 -8.56 3.17
N SER A 312 -27.15 -7.33 3.46
CA SER A 312 -28.48 -7.00 4.02
C SER A 312 -29.51 -6.72 2.93
N ASN A 313 -29.08 -6.53 1.69
CA ASN A 313 -29.94 -6.33 0.54
C ASN A 313 -30.78 -7.60 0.24
N GLU A 314 -32.09 -7.42 0.07
CA GLU A 314 -33.05 -8.51 -0.16
C GLU A 314 -32.80 -9.30 -1.45
N TYR A 315 -32.18 -8.68 -2.45
CA TYR A 315 -31.83 -9.32 -3.72
C TYR A 315 -30.56 -10.19 -3.62
N VAL A 316 -29.79 -10.08 -2.53
CA VAL A 316 -28.59 -10.88 -2.33
C VAL A 316 -28.97 -12.21 -1.67
N PRO A 317 -28.52 -13.36 -2.22
CA PRO A 317 -28.89 -14.66 -1.67
C PRO A 317 -28.53 -14.76 -0.17
N SER A 318 -29.52 -15.12 0.66
CA SER A 318 -29.38 -15.24 2.13
C SER A 318 -28.21 -16.15 2.56
N LYS A 319 -27.85 -17.12 1.71
CA LYS A 319 -26.68 -18.00 1.88
C LYS A 319 -25.36 -17.24 2.01
N ILE A 320 -25.21 -16.04 1.43
CA ILE A 320 -23.98 -15.23 1.53
C ILE A 320 -23.84 -14.68 2.96
N LYS A 321 -24.90 -14.07 3.50
CA LYS A 321 -24.96 -13.61 4.89
C LYS A 321 -24.74 -14.76 5.87
N GLN A 322 -25.43 -15.89 5.69
CA GLN A 322 -25.25 -17.09 6.53
C GLN A 322 -23.81 -17.62 6.49
N LYS A 323 -23.19 -17.62 5.31
CA LYS A 323 -21.77 -17.98 5.18
C LYS A 323 -20.87 -16.97 5.90
N PHE A 324 -21.20 -15.69 5.91
CA PHE A 324 -20.38 -14.69 6.58
C PHE A 324 -20.40 -14.90 8.09
N GLU A 325 -21.59 -15.05 8.66
CA GLU A 325 -21.76 -15.39 10.09
C GLU A 325 -21.06 -16.69 10.47
N LYS A 326 -21.14 -17.71 9.60
CA LYS A 326 -20.42 -18.97 9.80
C LYS A 326 -18.90 -18.77 9.76
N LEU A 327 -18.40 -17.89 8.89
CA LEU A 327 -16.97 -17.58 8.80
C LEU A 327 -16.49 -16.90 10.08
N LYS A 328 -17.24 -15.90 10.58
CA LYS A 328 -16.95 -15.20 11.84
C LYS A 328 -16.76 -16.18 13.01
N LYS A 329 -17.67 -17.15 13.13
CA LYS A 329 -17.58 -18.19 14.16
C LYS A 329 -16.38 -19.11 13.98
N ILE A 330 -16.10 -19.58 12.76
CA ILE A 330 -15.00 -20.53 12.52
C ILE A 330 -13.63 -19.88 12.75
N LEU A 331 -13.47 -18.63 12.32
CA LEU A 331 -12.21 -17.89 12.43
C LEU A 331 -12.11 -17.08 13.73
N ARG A 332 -13.11 -17.16 14.63
CA ARG A 332 -13.18 -16.43 15.90
C ARG A 332 -12.98 -14.91 15.71
N LEU A 333 -13.65 -14.36 14.72
CA LEU A 333 -13.49 -12.94 14.32
C LEU A 333 -14.18 -11.96 15.28
N ASP A 334 -15.04 -12.46 16.18
CA ASP A 334 -15.78 -11.68 17.18
C ASP A 334 -15.23 -11.87 18.61
N GLU A 335 -14.31 -12.80 18.84
CA GLU A 335 -13.75 -13.07 20.16
C GLU A 335 -12.52 -12.17 20.38
N ASN A 336 -12.46 -11.46 21.52
CA ASN A 336 -11.21 -10.90 22.01
C ASN A 336 -10.35 -12.11 22.40
N ASN A 337 -9.26 -12.38 21.67
CA ASN A 337 -8.20 -13.21 22.23
C ASN A 337 -7.30 -12.30 23.06
#